data_AF-A0A7J7PEU6-F1
#
_entry.id   AF-A0A7J7PEU6-F1
#
_cell.length_a   1.000
_cell.length_b   1.000
_cell.length_c   1.000
_cell.angle_alpha   90.00
_cell.angle_beta   90.00
_cell.angle_gamma   90.00
#
_symmetry.space_group_name_H-M   'P 1'
#
loop_
_entity.id
_entity.type
_entity.pdbx_description
1 polymer ?
#
loop_
_entity_poly.entity_id
_entity_poly.type
_entity_poly.pdbx_seq_one_letter_code
_entity_poly.pdbx_strand_id
1 'polypeptide(L)'
;MQAGAAAANASSSAGGGPAYSSDFEVAVTDPVKQGEGVSAYVSYKVRTHTRLPQYNRPSCEVIRRFRDFVHLESTLADKHRGIILPPLPEKNAVQKFQMSQEFIEDRRRALQVFLNRVAAHPVLAKSAELQLFWKQRRTHGPWRWLADRLLLLVLLLVVAPRSGSKAP
;
A
#
# COMPACT_ATOMS: atom_id res chain seq x y z
N MET A 1 -48.45 -31.08 12.55
CA MET A 1 -47.24 -31.93 12.44
C MET A 1 -47.23 -32.46 11.01
N GLN A 2 -46.26 -32.23 10.12
CA GLN A 2 -44.85 -31.93 10.25
C GLN A 2 -44.39 -30.97 9.13
N ALA A 3 -43.32 -30.25 9.41
CA ALA A 3 -42.56 -29.39 8.52
C ALA A 3 -41.60 -30.20 7.63
N GLY A 4 -41.15 -29.61 6.51
CA GLY A 4 -39.86 -29.99 5.91
C GLY A 4 -39.74 -29.77 4.40
N ALA A 5 -38.87 -28.83 4.02
CA ALA A 5 -37.93 -28.85 2.86
C ALA A 5 -37.54 -27.39 2.55
N ALA A 6 -36.44 -26.86 3.10
CA ALA A 6 -35.08 -27.00 2.60
C ALA A 6 -34.89 -26.43 1.18
N ALA A 7 -34.48 -25.16 1.10
CA ALA A 7 -33.77 -24.60 -0.05
C ALA A 7 -32.58 -23.80 0.50
N ALA A 8 -31.44 -24.48 0.63
CA ALA A 8 -30.16 -23.85 0.86
C ALA A 8 -29.67 -23.27 -0.46
N ASN A 9 -29.53 -21.95 -0.57
CA ASN A 9 -28.82 -21.34 -1.69
C ASN A 9 -27.34 -21.22 -1.31
N ALA A 10 -26.54 -22.14 -1.85
CA ALA A 10 -25.10 -22.17 -1.74
C ALA A 10 -24.50 -21.18 -2.74
N SER A 11 -24.00 -20.04 -2.25
CA SER A 11 -23.17 -19.12 -3.03
C SER A 11 -21.72 -19.55 -2.93
N SER A 12 -21.32 -20.56 -3.70
CA SER A 12 -19.93 -21.00 -3.86
C SER A 12 -19.23 -20.12 -4.89
N SER A 13 -18.44 -19.12 -4.45
CA SER A 13 -17.53 -18.40 -5.33
C SER A 13 -16.24 -19.22 -5.52
N ALA A 14 -16.23 -20.04 -6.57
CA ALA A 14 -15.05 -20.69 -7.10
C ALA A 14 -14.20 -19.67 -7.90
N GLY A 15 -13.01 -19.37 -7.39
CA GLY A 15 -11.96 -18.63 -8.09
C GLY A 15 -10.61 -19.25 -7.75
N GLY A 16 -10.12 -20.12 -8.63
CA GLY A 16 -8.83 -20.80 -8.48
C GLY A 16 -7.66 -19.86 -8.69
N GLY A 17 -7.09 -19.37 -7.59
CA GLY A 17 -5.72 -18.87 -7.50
C GLY A 17 -4.94 -19.72 -6.49
N PRO A 18 -3.60 -19.68 -6.47
CA PRO A 18 -2.81 -20.44 -5.49
C PRO A 18 -3.32 -20.11 -4.09
N ALA A 19 -3.61 -21.16 -3.31
CA ALA A 19 -4.14 -21.08 -1.95
C ALA A 19 -3.10 -20.45 -1.02
N TYR A 20 -3.01 -19.12 -1.03
CA TYR A 20 -2.40 -18.38 0.05
C TYR A 20 -3.25 -18.63 1.29
N SER A 21 -2.62 -19.06 2.41
CA SER A 21 -3.29 -19.31 3.68
C SER A 21 -4.29 -18.19 3.97
N SER A 22 -5.57 -18.52 4.02
CA SER A 22 -6.71 -17.58 4.04
C SER A 22 -6.86 -16.84 5.38
N ASP A 23 -5.79 -16.75 6.14
CA ASP A 23 -5.78 -16.15 7.47
C ASP A 23 -5.53 -14.65 7.43
N PHE A 24 -5.23 -14.09 6.26
CA PHE A 24 -5.04 -12.65 6.07
C PHE A 24 -5.53 -12.20 4.69
N GLU A 25 -6.74 -11.66 4.68
CA GLU A 25 -7.36 -11.03 3.52
C GLU A 25 -7.21 -9.51 3.60
N VAL A 26 -6.90 -8.89 2.47
CA VAL A 26 -6.78 -7.44 2.34
C VAL A 26 -7.54 -6.98 1.10
N ALA A 27 -8.23 -5.84 1.17
CA ALA A 27 -8.92 -5.22 0.05
C ALA A 27 -8.65 -3.71 0.02
N VAL A 28 -8.27 -3.18 -1.15
CA VAL A 28 -8.03 -1.77 -1.43
C VAL A 28 -9.12 -1.26 -2.36
N THR A 29 -9.99 -0.39 -1.85
CA THR A 29 -11.20 0.09 -2.54
C THR A 29 -11.34 1.60 -2.41
N ASP A 30 -12.43 2.12 -2.98
CA ASP A 30 -12.95 3.48 -2.80
C ASP A 30 -11.87 4.55 -2.96
N PRO A 31 -11.30 4.73 -4.16
CA PRO A 31 -10.40 5.84 -4.41
C PRO A 31 -11.18 7.17 -4.30
N VAL A 32 -10.76 8.02 -3.37
CA VAL A 32 -11.39 9.33 -3.12
C VAL A 32 -10.34 10.41 -3.25
N LYS A 33 -10.62 11.40 -4.12
CA LYS A 33 -9.84 12.64 -4.20
C LYS A 33 -10.10 13.47 -2.94
N GLN A 34 -9.03 13.89 -2.29
CA GLN A 34 -9.01 14.69 -1.08
C GLN A 34 -8.36 16.04 -1.39
N GLY A 35 -8.95 17.12 -0.88
CA GLY A 35 -8.44 18.48 -1.03
C GLY A 35 -8.68 19.10 -2.42
N GLU A 36 -8.28 20.36 -2.54
CA GLU A 36 -8.51 21.19 -3.72
C GLU A 36 -7.19 21.84 -4.20
N GLY A 37 -7.12 22.17 -5.49
CA GLY A 37 -5.96 22.82 -6.09
C GLY A 37 -4.69 21.95 -6.07
N VAL A 38 -3.55 22.61 -5.81
CA VAL A 38 -2.20 22.01 -5.91
C VAL A 38 -1.88 20.97 -4.82
N SER A 39 -2.65 20.94 -3.73
CA SER A 39 -2.44 20.01 -2.62
C SER A 39 -3.32 18.76 -2.68
N ALA A 40 -4.15 18.64 -3.73
CA ALA A 40 -5.06 17.52 -3.88
C ALA A 40 -4.32 16.18 -3.99
N TYR A 41 -4.84 15.14 -3.33
CA TYR A 41 -4.28 13.78 -3.37
C TYR A 41 -5.40 12.74 -3.39
N VAL A 42 -5.07 11.53 -3.84
CA VAL A 42 -6.01 10.40 -3.80
C VAL A 42 -5.73 9.54 -2.57
N SER A 43 -6.80 9.26 -1.83
CA SER A 43 -6.81 8.32 -0.72
C SER A 43 -7.57 7.06 -1.10
N TYR A 44 -7.18 5.94 -0.51
CA TYR A 44 -7.76 4.62 -0.72
C TYR A 44 -8.25 4.08 0.61
N LYS A 45 -9.40 3.43 0.60
CA LYS A 45 -9.88 2.65 1.73
C LYS A 45 -9.21 1.29 1.68
N VAL A 46 -8.62 0.89 2.80
CA VAL A 46 -8.00 -0.43 2.93
C VAL A 46 -8.70 -1.18 4.05
N ARG A 47 -9.29 -2.31 3.68
CA ARG A 47 -9.96 -3.24 4.58
C ARG A 47 -9.09 -4.47 4.76
N THR A 48 -9.06 -4.97 5.98
CA THR A 48 -8.34 -6.21 6.29
C THR A 48 -9.21 -7.10 7.13
N HIS A 49 -9.15 -8.40 6.86
CA HIS A 49 -9.70 -9.44 7.71
C HIS A 49 -8.61 -10.48 7.98
N THR A 50 -8.31 -10.73 9.25
CA THR A 50 -7.28 -11.69 9.63
C THR A 50 -7.68 -12.51 10.86
N ARG A 51 -7.27 -13.78 10.88
CA ARG A 51 -7.43 -14.70 12.00
C ARG A 51 -6.19 -14.80 12.88
N LEU A 52 -5.16 -14.03 12.53
CA LEU A 52 -3.87 -14.11 13.19
C LEU A 52 -3.92 -13.45 14.58
N PRO A 53 -3.46 -14.12 15.65
CA PRO A 53 -3.65 -13.67 17.03
C PRO A 53 -2.87 -12.38 17.37
N GLN A 54 -1.82 -12.04 16.61
CA GLN A 54 -1.08 -10.79 16.81
C GLN A 54 -1.88 -9.53 16.43
N TYR A 55 -3.01 -9.69 15.73
CA TYR A 55 -3.93 -8.60 15.43
C TYR A 55 -5.04 -8.55 16.48
N ASN A 56 -5.06 -7.45 17.25
CA ASN A 56 -6.07 -7.25 18.31
C ASN A 56 -7.51 -7.16 17.78
N ARG A 57 -7.69 -6.88 16.48
CA ARG A 57 -8.99 -6.86 15.83
C ARG A 57 -8.95 -7.73 14.57
N PRO A 58 -9.90 -8.65 14.40
CA PRO A 58 -9.94 -9.51 13.21
C PRO A 58 -10.24 -8.71 11.96
N SER A 59 -11.06 -7.66 12.06
CA SER A 59 -11.38 -6.76 10.96
C SER A 59 -10.92 -5.34 11.26
N CYS A 60 -10.27 -4.69 10.30
CA CYS A 60 -9.89 -3.29 10.39
C CYS A 60 -10.15 -2.57 9.06
N GLU A 61 -10.45 -1.29 9.14
CA GLU A 61 -10.56 -0.40 7.98
C GLU A 61 -9.74 0.86 8.24
N VAL A 62 -8.91 1.25 7.27
CA VAL A 62 -8.09 2.46 7.32
C VAL A 62 -8.16 3.21 6.00
N ILE A 63 -8.00 4.53 6.04
CA ILE A 63 -7.90 5.37 4.85
C ILE A 63 -6.45 5.83 4.70
N ARG A 64 -5.84 5.52 3.56
CA ARG A 64 -4.40 5.73 3.30
C ARG A 64 -4.16 6.37 1.94
N ARG A 65 -3.15 7.24 1.84
CA ARG A 65 -2.70 7.78 0.56
C ARG A 65 -1.51 7.00 0.03
N PHE A 66 -1.21 7.10 -1.27
CA PHE A 66 -0.10 6.38 -1.91
C PHE A 66 1.24 6.50 -1.15
N ARG A 67 1.58 7.70 -0.65
CA ARG A 67 2.81 7.93 0.12
C ARG A 67 2.92 7.08 1.39
N ASP A 68 1.80 6.71 2.01
CA ASP A 68 1.80 5.86 3.19
C ASP A 68 2.25 4.43 2.84
N PHE A 69 1.90 3.94 1.65
CA PHE A 69 2.34 2.64 1.14
C PHE A 69 3.82 2.65 0.77
N VAL A 70 4.30 3.73 0.16
CA VAL A 70 5.74 3.93 -0.11
C VAL A 70 6.55 3.91 1.17
N HIS A 71 6.04 4.55 2.23
CA HIS A 71 6.67 4.48 3.54
C HIS A 71 6.69 3.07 4.09
N LEU A 72 5.56 2.34 4.01
CA LEU A 72 5.48 0.95 4.47
C LEU A 72 6.50 0.07 3.75
N GLU A 73 6.57 0.12 2.42
CA GLU A 73 7.54 -0.62 1.61
C GLU A 73 8.98 -0.34 2.05
N SER A 74 9.38 0.93 2.12
CA SER A 74 10.74 1.31 2.55
C SER A 74 11.05 0.79 3.95
N THR A 75 10.11 0.90 4.89
CA THR A 75 10.34 0.43 6.26
C THR A 75 10.46 -1.09 6.34
N LEU A 76 9.65 -1.82 5.55
CA LEU A 76 9.73 -3.27 5.46
C LEU A 76 11.06 -3.70 4.82
N ALA A 77 11.51 -3.02 3.77
CA ALA A 77 12.78 -3.30 3.09
C ALA A 77 13.98 -3.08 4.03
N ASP A 78 13.94 -2.00 4.83
CA ASP A 78 15.00 -1.66 5.76
C ASP A 78 15.11 -2.66 6.92
N LYS A 79 13.96 -3.09 7.47
CA LYS A 79 13.90 -3.97 8.64
C LYS A 79 13.97 -5.45 8.31
N HIS A 80 13.58 -5.85 7.11
CA HIS A 80 13.57 -7.25 6.67
C HIS A 80 14.47 -7.45 5.44
N ARG A 81 15.77 -7.22 5.64
CA ARG A 81 16.78 -7.43 4.60
C ARG A 81 16.76 -8.88 4.11
N GLY A 82 16.87 -9.06 2.78
CA GLY A 82 16.81 -10.37 2.14
C GLY A 82 15.41 -10.82 1.71
N ILE A 83 14.35 -10.09 2.08
CA ILE A 83 13.00 -10.33 1.56
C ILE A 83 12.76 -9.43 0.35
N ILE A 84 12.40 -10.05 -0.79
CA ILE A 84 12.04 -9.32 -2.00
C ILE A 84 10.60 -8.84 -1.86
N LEU A 85 10.43 -7.52 -1.73
CA LEU A 85 9.11 -6.91 -1.71
C LEU A 85 8.53 -6.79 -3.12
N PRO A 86 7.21 -6.94 -3.26
CA PRO A 86 6.55 -6.65 -4.54
C PRO A 86 6.72 -5.16 -4.90
N PRO A 87 6.95 -4.84 -6.18
CA PRO A 87 7.13 -3.47 -6.60
C PRO A 87 5.84 -2.68 -6.43
N LEU A 88 5.92 -1.49 -5.83
CA LEU A 88 4.84 -0.52 -5.87
C LEU A 88 4.69 0.04 -7.29
N PRO A 89 3.47 0.48 -7.69
CA PRO A 89 3.28 1.14 -8.98
C PRO A 89 4.17 2.38 -9.09
N GLU A 90 4.51 2.75 -10.33
CA GLU A 90 5.46 3.82 -10.59
C GLU A 90 5.07 5.14 -9.92
N LYS A 91 6.09 5.79 -9.34
CA LYS A 91 5.95 7.08 -8.65
C LYS A 91 5.76 8.24 -9.65
N ASN A 92 6.11 8.04 -10.93
CA ASN A 92 6.34 9.12 -11.90
C ASN A 92 5.29 9.16 -13.02
N ALA A 93 4.02 9.35 -12.70
CA ALA A 93 3.12 9.93 -13.68
C ALA A 93 3.25 11.45 -13.67
N VAL A 94 3.25 12.08 -14.85
CA VAL A 94 3.12 13.54 -14.97
C VAL A 94 1.90 13.96 -14.15
N GLN A 95 2.04 15.03 -13.35
CA GLN A 95 1.04 15.46 -12.37
C GLN A 95 -0.39 15.58 -12.94
N LYS A 96 -0.51 15.88 -14.24
CA LYS A 96 -1.77 15.90 -15.01
C LYS A 96 -2.48 14.53 -15.07
N PHE A 97 -1.74 13.43 -15.21
CA PHE A 97 -2.30 12.08 -15.31
C PHE A 97 -2.55 11.43 -13.95
N GLN A 98 -1.99 11.98 -12.86
CA GLN A 98 -2.15 11.42 -11.52
C GLN A 98 -3.60 11.44 -11.00
N MET A 99 -4.43 12.31 -11.58
CA MET A 99 -5.85 12.45 -11.24
C MET A 99 -6.76 11.79 -12.29
N SER A 100 -6.19 11.14 -13.31
CA SER A 100 -6.97 10.36 -14.28
C SER A 100 -7.53 9.10 -13.63
N GLN A 101 -8.75 8.73 -14.00
CA GLN A 101 -9.41 7.55 -13.44
C GLN A 101 -8.63 6.26 -13.73
N GLU A 102 -8.07 6.13 -14.93
CA GLU A 102 -7.22 5.01 -15.33
C GLU A 102 -6.02 4.85 -14.40
N PHE A 103 -5.26 5.93 -14.17
CA PHE A 103 -4.12 5.91 -13.27
C PHE A 103 -4.49 5.58 -11.82
N ILE A 104 -5.63 6.11 -11.36
CA ILE A 104 -6.13 5.86 -10.01
C ILE A 104 -6.46 4.38 -9.81
N GLU A 105 -7.11 3.76 -10.81
CA GLU A 105 -7.48 2.34 -10.79
C GLU A 105 -6.28 1.41 -10.94
N ASP A 106 -5.36 1.71 -11.85
CA ASP A 106 -4.12 0.94 -12.00
C ASP A 106 -3.29 0.98 -10.71
N ARG A 107 -3.17 2.16 -10.10
CA ARG A 107 -2.53 2.30 -8.81
C ARG A 107 -3.28 1.50 -7.74
N ARG A 108 -4.61 1.57 -7.68
CA ARG A 108 -5.41 0.78 -6.72
C ARG A 108 -5.17 -0.73 -6.88
N ARG A 109 -5.15 -1.24 -8.11
CA ARG A 109 -4.84 -2.65 -8.43
C ARG A 109 -3.44 -3.04 -7.98
N ALA A 110 -2.44 -2.21 -8.25
CA ALA A 110 -1.08 -2.50 -7.83
C ALA A 110 -0.90 -2.46 -6.31
N LEU A 111 -1.55 -1.50 -5.62
CA LEU A 111 -1.58 -1.44 -4.15
C LEU A 111 -2.25 -2.67 -3.53
N GLN A 112 -3.33 -3.15 -4.14
CA GLN A 112 -3.99 -4.40 -3.74
C GLN A 112 -3.03 -5.60 -3.84
N VAL A 113 -2.34 -5.74 -4.97
CA VAL A 113 -1.38 -6.83 -5.18
C VAL A 113 -0.21 -6.75 -4.20
N PHE A 114 0.32 -5.55 -3.98
CA PHE A 114 1.38 -5.29 -3.01
C PHE A 114 0.97 -5.76 -1.61
N LEU A 115 -0.16 -5.29 -1.09
CA LEU A 115 -0.61 -5.64 0.25
C LEU A 115 -0.94 -7.12 0.40
N ASN A 116 -1.57 -7.74 -0.61
CA ASN A 116 -1.85 -9.17 -0.58
C ASN A 116 -0.57 -10.01 -0.50
N ARG A 117 0.46 -9.66 -1.27
CA ARG A 117 1.76 -10.35 -1.22
C ARG A 117 2.49 -10.15 0.10
N VAL A 118 2.44 -8.95 0.66
CA VAL A 118 3.00 -8.66 2.00
C VAL A 118 2.26 -9.44 3.08
N ALA A 119 0.93 -9.48 3.03
CA ALA A 119 0.09 -10.20 3.99
C ALA A 119 0.17 -11.73 3.84
N ALA A 120 0.47 -12.25 2.65
CA ALA A 120 0.70 -13.67 2.41
C ALA A 120 2.07 -14.16 2.90
N HIS A 121 3.04 -13.25 3.11
CA HIS A 121 4.38 -13.63 3.53
C HIS A 121 4.42 -13.90 5.05
N PRO A 122 4.83 -15.09 5.52
CA PRO A 122 4.68 -15.50 6.92
C PRO A 122 5.39 -14.60 7.94
N VAL A 123 6.55 -14.04 7.55
CA VAL A 123 7.31 -13.08 8.37
C VAL A 123 6.67 -11.68 8.35
N LEU A 124 6.41 -11.13 7.16
CA LEU A 124 5.87 -9.77 7.02
C LEU A 124 4.45 -9.64 7.58
N ALA A 125 3.63 -10.68 7.42
CA ALA A 125 2.28 -10.78 7.99
C ALA A 125 2.25 -10.67 9.53
N LYS A 126 3.36 -10.98 10.20
CA LYS A 126 3.52 -10.89 11.66
C LYS A 126 4.28 -9.63 12.09
N SER A 127 4.85 -8.88 11.14
CA SER A 127 5.71 -7.73 11.41
C SER A 127 4.99 -6.60 12.15
N ALA A 128 5.75 -5.86 12.96
CA ALA A 128 5.22 -4.72 13.71
C ALA A 128 4.87 -3.56 12.77
N GLU A 129 5.57 -3.44 11.65
CA GLU A 129 5.43 -2.39 10.63
C GLU A 129 4.08 -2.52 9.92
N LEU A 130 3.74 -3.74 9.50
CA LEU A 130 2.45 -4.02 8.93
C LEU A 130 1.34 -3.82 9.98
N GLN A 131 1.53 -4.29 11.22
CA GLN A 131 0.57 -4.01 12.29
C GLN A 131 0.35 -2.51 12.53
N LEU A 132 1.41 -1.70 12.52
CA LEU A 132 1.34 -0.26 12.71
C LEU A 132 0.58 0.42 11.56
N PHE A 133 0.78 -0.08 10.33
CA PHE A 133 0.03 0.39 9.16
C PHE A 133 -1.50 0.26 9.34
N TRP A 134 -1.98 -0.74 10.09
CA TRP A 134 -3.41 -0.87 10.42
C TRP A 134 -3.82 -0.09 11.66
N LYS A 135 -2.96 -0.01 12.68
CA LYS A 135 -3.27 0.65 13.97
C LYS A 135 -3.27 2.19 13.88
N GLN A 136 -2.42 2.78 13.04
CA GLN A 136 -2.13 4.21 13.10
C GLN A 136 -3.20 5.05 12.37
N ARG A 137 -4.12 5.70 13.08
CA ARG A 137 -5.23 6.50 12.50
C ARG A 137 -4.82 7.88 11.94
N ARG A 138 -3.71 7.95 11.19
CA ARG A 138 -2.94 9.15 10.77
C ARG A 138 -2.01 9.70 11.85
N THR A 139 -0.72 9.47 11.67
CA THR A 139 0.32 10.43 12.11
C THR A 139 1.41 10.45 11.05
N HIS A 140 1.55 11.59 10.36
CA HIS A 140 2.84 11.95 9.81
C HIS A 140 3.68 12.40 11.00
N GLY A 141 4.59 11.56 11.48
CA GLY A 141 5.61 12.01 12.43
C GLY A 141 6.48 13.09 11.74
N PRO A 142 6.73 14.26 12.38
CA PRO A 142 7.48 15.37 11.77
C PRO A 142 8.88 14.99 11.28
N TRP A 143 9.49 13.97 11.87
CA TRP A 143 10.92 13.68 11.75
C TRP A 143 11.33 12.84 10.53
N ARG A 144 10.38 12.27 9.75
CA ARG A 144 10.73 11.46 8.56
C ARG A 144 10.88 12.26 7.27
N TRP A 145 10.27 13.46 7.18
CA TRP A 145 10.45 14.38 6.05
C TRP A 145 11.87 14.94 5.96
N LEU A 146 12.56 15.10 7.11
CA LEU A 146 13.93 15.60 7.16
C LEU A 146 14.94 14.55 6.65
N ALA A 147 14.71 13.27 6.94
CA ALA A 147 15.54 12.18 6.43
C ALA A 147 15.43 12.05 4.89
N ASP A 148 14.22 12.09 4.34
CA ASP A 148 13.99 12.03 2.89
C ASP A 148 14.48 13.29 2.14
N ARG A 149 14.39 14.48 2.74
CA ARG A 149 14.95 15.70 2.14
C ARG A 149 16.48 15.73 2.16
N LEU A 150 17.12 15.16 3.18
CA LEU A 150 18.58 14.99 3.21
C LEU A 150 19.05 14.01 2.14
N LEU A 151 18.35 12.89 1.93
CA LEU A 151 18.66 11.96 0.84
C LEU A 151 18.49 12.60 -0.54
N LEU A 152 17.45 13.41 -0.77
CA LEU A 152 17.29 14.18 -2.00
C LEU A 152 18.38 15.25 -2.19
N LEU A 153 18.84 15.90 -1.12
CA LEU A 153 19.95 16.86 -1.17
C LEU A 153 21.30 16.19 -1.46
N VAL A 154 21.55 15.01 -0.88
CA VAL A 154 22.75 14.22 -1.18
C VAL A 154 22.72 13.71 -2.64
N LEU A 155 21.55 13.32 -3.16
CA LEU A 155 21.42 12.90 -4.56
C LEU A 155 21.59 14.05 -5.57
N LEU A 156 21.17 15.28 -5.22
CA LEU A 156 21.34 16.48 -6.06
C LEU A 156 22.80 16.96 -6.12
N LEU A 157 23.61 16.71 -5.10
CA LEU A 157 25.04 17.08 -5.11
C LEU A 157 25.90 16.12 -5.95
N VAL A 158 25.43 14.91 -6.25
CA VAL A 158 26.19 13.91 -7.03
C VAL A 158 25.98 14.06 -8.54
N VAL A 159 24.93 14.75 -9.00
CA VAL A 159 24.64 14.98 -10.43
C VAL A 159 24.68 16.47 -10.76
N ALA A 160 25.84 17.10 -10.58
CA ALA A 160 26.12 18.40 -11.20
C ALA A 160 27.13 18.18 -12.34
N PRO A 161 26.75 18.33 -13.62
CA PRO A 161 27.69 18.24 -14.72
C PRO A 161 28.68 19.42 -14.67
N ARG A 162 29.97 19.11 -14.63
CA ARG A 162 31.06 20.07 -14.87
C ARG A 162 30.86 20.66 -16.26
N SER A 163 30.39 21.92 -16.31
CA SER A 163 30.33 22.73 -17.52
C SER A 163 31.72 22.81 -18.14
N GLY A 164 31.89 22.14 -19.29
CA GLY A 164 33.08 22.21 -20.11
C GLY A 164 33.09 23.53 -20.87
N SER A 165 34.02 24.41 -20.49
CA SER A 165 34.37 25.59 -21.28
C SER A 165 35.06 25.15 -22.58
N LYS A 166 34.40 25.38 -23.71
CA LYS A 166 35.02 25.45 -25.03
C LYS A 166 34.39 26.65 -25.73
N ALA A 167 35.17 27.71 -25.96
CA ALA A 167 35.70 28.14 -27.25
C ALA A 167 35.88 29.68 -27.18
N PRO A 168 36.45 30.36 -28.19
CA PRO A 168 37.27 29.89 -29.31
C PRO A 168 38.78 30.15 -29.13
#